data_AF-A0A142X324-F1
#
_entry.id   AF-A0A142X324-F1
#
_cell.length_a   1.000
_cell.length_b   1.000
_cell.length_c   1.000
_cell.angle_alpha   90.00
_cell.angle_beta   90.00
_cell.angle_gamma   90.00
#
_symmetry.space_group_name_H-M   'P 1'
#
loop_
_entity.id
_entity.type
_entity.pdbx_description
1 polymer ?
#
loop_
_entity_poly.entity_id
_entity_poly.type
_entity_poly.pdbx_seq_one_letter_code
_entity_poly.pdbx_strand_id
1 'polypeptide(L)'
;MPSGSSILEFGKQVATGPQWGRFRGIVYRYAFLFVLYALSIGPMYWRWYEAVYASGSSWVVAFYYPLWVLAGVFPPLGHFLNWYVRLWIL
;
A
#
# COMPACT_ATOMS: atom_id res chain seq x y z
N MET A 1 -42.55 -22.51 -19.80
CA MET A 1 -42.54 -21.12 -19.30
C MET A 1 -41.93 -21.13 -17.90
N PRO A 2 -40.90 -20.31 -17.59
CA PRO A 2 -40.30 -20.28 -16.25
C PRO A 2 -41.32 -19.72 -15.24
N SER A 3 -41.48 -20.40 -14.11
CA SER A 3 -42.37 -20.02 -13.01
C SER A 3 -41.95 -18.66 -12.43
N GLY A 4 -42.90 -17.76 -12.16
CA GLY A 4 -42.64 -16.44 -11.56
C GLY A 4 -41.90 -16.47 -10.22
N SER A 5 -41.88 -17.62 -9.54
CA SER A 5 -41.06 -17.84 -8.34
C SER A 5 -39.56 -17.85 -8.61
N SER A 6 -39.10 -18.33 -9.77
CA SER A 6 -37.66 -18.38 -10.10
C SER A 6 -37.09 -17.00 -10.42
N ILE A 7 -37.91 -16.09 -10.96
CA ILE A 7 -37.50 -14.72 -11.29
C ILE A 7 -37.33 -13.88 -10.02
N LEU A 8 -38.19 -14.11 -9.02
CA LEU A 8 -38.10 -13.45 -7.71
C LEU A 8 -36.91 -13.96 -6.88
N GLU A 9 -36.60 -15.26 -6.96
CA GLU A 9 -35.40 -15.86 -6.35
C GLU A 9 -34.10 -15.32 -7.00
N PHE A 10 -34.06 -15.21 -8.33
CA PHE A 10 -32.92 -14.65 -9.05
C PHE A 10 -32.69 -13.16 -8.72
N GLY A 11 -33.76 -12.38 -8.61
CA GLY A 11 -33.70 -10.97 -8.20
C GLY A 11 -33.18 -10.78 -6.77
N LYS A 12 -33.53 -11.67 -5.83
CA LYS A 12 -33.00 -11.66 -4.46
C LYS A 12 -31.52 -12.03 -4.38
N GLN A 13 -31.02 -12.92 -5.23
CA GLN A 13 -29.60 -13.26 -5.26
C GLN A 13 -28.73 -12.13 -5.82
N VAL A 14 -29.21 -11.43 -6.84
CA VAL A 14 -28.53 -10.27 -7.44
C VAL A 14 -28.59 -9.04 -6.53
N ALA A 15 -29.61 -8.93 -5.67
CA ALA A 15 -29.80 -7.83 -4.71
C ALA A 15 -29.02 -8.01 -3.39
N THR A 16 -28.00 -8.88 -3.34
CA THR A 16 -27.09 -8.92 -2.19
C THR A 16 -26.20 -7.68 -2.22
N GLY A 17 -26.58 -6.72 -1.36
CA GLY A 17 -25.93 -5.44 -1.17
C GLY A 17 -24.42 -5.53 -0.87
N PRO A 18 -23.75 -4.37 -0.89
CA PRO A 18 -22.33 -4.25 -1.18
C PRO A 18 -21.47 -5.06 -0.23
N GLN A 19 -20.73 -6.00 -0.82
CA GLN A 19 -19.46 -6.66 -0.48
C GLN A 19 -18.47 -5.98 0.51
N TRP A 20 -18.96 -5.40 1.60
CA TRP A 20 -18.22 -4.69 2.65
C TRP A 20 -17.11 -5.54 3.27
N GLY A 21 -17.34 -6.86 3.41
CA GLY A 21 -16.33 -7.82 3.87
C GLY A 21 -15.15 -7.98 2.91
N ARG A 22 -15.39 -7.96 1.58
CA ARG A 22 -14.32 -7.99 0.58
C ARG A 22 -13.53 -6.69 0.57
N PHE A 23 -14.20 -5.54 0.70
CA PHE A 23 -13.53 -4.24 0.80
C PHE A 23 -12.61 -4.15 2.01
N ARG A 24 -13.05 -4.61 3.19
CA ARG A 24 -12.20 -4.67 4.39
C ARG A 24 -10.97 -5.54 4.16
N GLY A 25 -11.14 -6.74 3.61
CA GLY A 25 -10.01 -7.63 3.29
C GLY A 25 -9.01 -7.01 2.31
N ILE A 26 -9.50 -6.29 1.30
CA ILE A 26 -8.68 -5.56 0.33
C ILE A 26 -7.88 -4.46 1.02
N VAL A 27 -8.52 -3.64 1.87
CA VAL A 27 -7.85 -2.55 2.60
C VAL A 27 -6.74 -3.09 3.51
N TYR A 28 -7.01 -4.15 4.28
CA TYR A 28 -5.98 -4.75 5.15
C TYR A 28 -4.79 -5.30 4.35
N ARG A 29 -5.05 -5.93 3.20
CA ARG A 29 -3.99 -6.46 2.35
C ARG A 29 -3.09 -5.35 1.79
N TYR A 30 -3.68 -4.27 1.29
CA TYR A 30 -2.91 -3.12 0.79
C TYR A 30 -2.18 -2.39 1.90
N ALA A 31 -2.79 -2.22 3.07
CA ALA A 31 -2.13 -1.65 4.23
C ALA A 31 -0.92 -2.49 4.67
N PHE A 32 -1.07 -3.82 4.72
CA PHE A 32 0.02 -4.74 5.04
C PHE A 32 1.16 -4.68 4.01
N LEU A 33 0.83 -4.68 2.72
CA LEU A 33 1.83 -4.54 1.65
C LEU A 33 2.53 -3.18 1.71
N PHE A 34 1.80 -2.10 2.00
CA PHE A 34 2.36 -0.77 2.18
C PHE A 34 3.33 -0.73 3.37
N VAL A 35 2.96 -1.34 4.50
CA VAL A 35 3.84 -1.45 5.67
C VAL A 35 5.10 -2.23 5.32
N LEU A 36 4.98 -3.39 4.66
CA LEU A 36 6.16 -4.16 4.22
C LEU A 36 7.07 -3.36 3.28
N TYR A 37 6.48 -2.62 2.34
CA TYR A 37 7.20 -1.74 1.43
C TYR A 37 7.87 -0.57 2.16
N ALA A 38 7.21 0.00 3.17
CA ALA A 38 7.79 1.03 4.03
C ALA A 38 8.91 0.47 4.91
N LEU A 39 8.84 -0.78 5.33
CA LEU A 39 9.94 -1.46 6.05
C LEU A 39 11.10 -1.83 5.11
N SER A 40 10.85 -2.13 3.84
CA SER A 40 11.93 -2.49 2.91
C SER A 40 12.92 -1.35 2.65
N ILE A 41 12.53 -0.08 2.90
CA ILE A 41 13.43 1.06 2.78
C ILE A 41 14.62 0.97 3.74
N GLY A 42 14.50 0.31 4.89
CA GLY A 42 15.58 0.20 5.88
C GLY A 42 16.85 -0.42 5.30
N PRO A 43 16.85 -1.71 4.93
CA PRO A 43 18.01 -2.36 4.34
C PRO A 43 18.39 -1.80 2.96
N MET A 44 17.43 -1.24 2.21
CA MET A 44 17.70 -0.60 0.91
C MET A 44 18.07 0.88 0.99
N TYR A 45 18.12 1.47 2.20
CA TYR A 45 18.26 2.91 2.36
C TYR A 45 19.54 3.41 1.69
N TRP A 46 20.65 2.69 1.88
CA TRP A 46 21.94 3.07 1.32
C TRP A 46 21.92 3.08 -0.21
N ARG A 47 21.27 2.09 -0.85
CA ARG A 47 21.11 2.02 -2.31
C ARG A 47 20.26 3.17 -2.84
N TRP A 48 19.21 3.52 -2.11
CA TRP A 48 18.38 4.68 -2.44
C TRP A 48 19.16 5.99 -2.28
N TYR A 49 19.91 6.16 -1.17
CA TYR A 49 20.72 7.33 -0.90
C TYR A 49 21.81 7.53 -1.97
N GLU A 50 22.55 6.48 -2.32
CA GLU A 50 23.50 6.49 -3.44
C GLU A 50 22.81 6.86 -4.76
N ALA A 51 21.61 6.33 -5.02
CA ALA A 51 20.88 6.63 -6.25
C ALA A 51 20.39 8.09 -6.33
N VAL A 52 19.99 8.68 -5.19
CA VAL A 52 19.54 10.08 -5.12
C VAL A 52 20.70 11.06 -5.24
N TYR A 53 21.82 10.81 -4.56
CA TYR A 53 22.90 11.81 -4.41
C TYR A 53 24.13 11.54 -5.28
N ALA A 54 24.34 10.31 -5.76
CA ALA A 54 25.55 9.92 -6.51
C ALA A 54 25.24 9.43 -7.93
N SER A 55 24.11 9.82 -8.53
CA SER A 55 23.70 9.43 -9.90
C SER A 55 23.56 7.90 -10.11
N GLY A 56 23.20 7.15 -9.07
CA GLY A 56 22.95 5.71 -9.15
C GLY A 56 21.64 5.34 -9.86
N SER A 57 21.23 4.07 -9.76
CA SER A 57 20.10 3.51 -10.53
C SER A 57 18.78 4.25 -10.32
N SER A 58 18.28 4.91 -11.38
CA SER A 58 17.06 5.72 -11.38
C SER A 58 15.79 4.95 -10.96
N TRP A 59 15.79 3.62 -11.11
CA TRP A 59 14.64 2.78 -10.76
C TRP A 59 14.38 2.72 -9.25
N VAL A 60 15.44 2.67 -8.43
CA VAL A 60 15.30 2.64 -6.97
C VAL A 60 14.75 3.97 -6.46
N VAL A 61 15.19 5.09 -7.06
CA VAL A 61 14.66 6.41 -6.75
C VAL A 61 13.17 6.48 -7.10
N ALA A 62 12.80 6.11 -8.32
CA ALA A 62 11.41 6.12 -8.77
C ALA A 62 10.51 5.23 -7.90
N PHE A 63 11.01 4.07 -7.46
CA PHE A 63 10.26 3.14 -6.63
C PHE A 63 9.95 3.71 -5.25
N TYR A 64 10.89 4.40 -4.61
CA TYR A 64 10.71 4.97 -3.25
C TYR A 64 10.29 6.44 -3.21
N TYR A 65 10.28 7.12 -4.36
CA TYR A 65 9.81 8.50 -4.49
C TYR A 65 8.40 8.75 -3.92
N PRO A 66 7.37 7.93 -4.23
CA PRO A 66 6.03 8.16 -3.69
C PRO A 66 6.00 8.03 -2.16
N LEU A 67 6.80 7.12 -1.57
CA LEU A 67 6.93 6.99 -0.12
C LEU A 67 7.58 8.25 0.49
N TRP A 68 8.58 8.82 -0.17
CA TRP A 68 9.22 10.07 0.25
C TRP A 68 8.26 11.26 0.21
N VAL A 69 7.45 11.37 -0.85
CA VAL A 69 6.39 12.38 -0.94
C VAL A 69 5.35 12.16 0.16
N LEU A 70 4.91 10.93 0.39
CA LEU A 70 3.93 10.60 1.44
C LEU A 70 4.45 10.94 2.83
N ALA A 71 5.75 10.69 3.09
CA ALA A 71 6.43 11.04 4.33
C ALA A 71 6.47 12.57 4.55
N GLY A 72 6.60 13.35 3.47
CA GLY A 72 6.52 14.82 3.53
C GLY A 72 5.11 15.35 3.74
N VAL A 73 4.10 14.70 3.16
CA VAL A 73 2.68 15.09 3.29
C VAL A 73 2.11 14.71 4.65
N PHE A 74 2.55 13.58 5.24
CA PHE A 74 2.08 13.09 6.53
C PHE A 74 3.21 13.05 7.56
N PRO A 75 3.37 14.12 8.38
CA PRO A 75 4.50 14.26 9.30
C PRO A 75 4.73 13.08 10.25
N PRO A 76 3.70 12.45 10.85
CA PRO A 76 3.92 11.30 11.74
C PRO A 76 4.58 10.11 11.03
N LEU A 77 4.20 9.85 9.77
CA LEU A 77 4.81 8.79 8.97
C LEU A 77 6.25 9.15 8.61
N GLY A 78 6.51 10.41 8.27
CA GLY A 78 7.88 10.88 8.02
C GLY A 78 8.79 10.74 9.24
N HIS A 79 8.31 11.10 10.43
CA HIS A 79 9.05 10.90 11.67
C HIS A 79 9.30 9.42 11.98
N PHE A 80 8.29 8.57 11.78
CA PHE A 80 8.43 7.12 11.96
C PHE A 80 9.46 6.52 11.00
N LEU A 81 9.38 6.84 9.71
CA LEU A 81 10.32 6.35 8.70
C LEU A 81 11.75 6.85 8.96
N ASN A 82 11.91 8.11 9.35
CA ASN A 82 13.22 8.66 9.70
C ASN A 82 13.80 7.96 10.94
N TRP A 83 13.00 7.75 11.99
CA TRP A 83 13.41 6.96 13.16
C TRP A 83 13.79 5.53 12.77
N TYR A 84 12.98 4.86 11.95
CA TYR A 84 13.24 3.50 11.48
C TYR A 84 14.53 3.42 10.66
N VAL A 85 14.70 4.30 9.68
CA VAL A 85 15.90 4.37 8.84
C VAL A 85 17.15 4.66 9.68
N ARG A 86 17.06 5.51 10.70
CA ARG A 86 18.18 5.78 11.61
C ARG A 86 18.66 4.52 12.35
N LEU A 87 17.77 3.58 12.67
CA LEU A 87 18.16 2.29 13.28
C LEU A 87 19.00 1.41 12.34
N TRP A 88 18.93 1.63 11.01
CA TRP A 88 19.74 0.89 10.03
C TRP A 88 21.07 1.57 9.69
N ILE A 89 21.20 2.86 9.99
CA ILE A 89 22.41 3.65 9.73
C ILE A 89 23.35 3.63 10.95
N LEU A 90 22.79 3.53 12.16
CA LEU A 90 23.51 3.33 13.42
C LEU A 90 24.13 1.93 13.47
#